data_AF-A0A2E7SQ23-F1
#
_entry.id   AF-A0A2E7SQ23-F1
#
_cell.length_a   1.000
_cell.length_b   1.000
_cell.length_c   1.000
_cell.angle_alpha   90.00
_cell.angle_beta   90.00
_cell.angle_gamma   90.00
#
_symmetry.space_group_name_H-M   'P 1'
#
loop_
_entity.id
_entity.type
_entity.pdbx_description
1 polymer ?
#
loop_
_entity_poly.entity_id
_entity_poly.type
_entity_poly.pdbx_seq_one_letter_code
_entity_poly.pdbx_strand_id
1 'polypeptide(L)' 'MDNREELKAYDPPLAKLVKEIFGETDWRYKRPSQRASRAHLKGFDPLDTPTFRWPKDINDFYLKYVKEQAKKKKEEAAN' A
#
# COMPACT_ATOMS: atom_id res chain seq x y z
N MET A 1 -2.28 16.78 -16.19
CA MET A 1 -3.24 17.44 -15.29
C MET A 1 -2.90 16.92 -13.93
N ASP A 2 -2.05 17.64 -13.21
CA ASP A 2 -1.38 17.12 -12.01
C ASP A 2 -1.98 17.73 -10.73
N ASN A 3 -2.81 18.77 -10.88
CA ASN A 3 -3.50 19.44 -9.78
C ASN A 3 -4.96 19.79 -10.13
N ARG A 4 -5.74 20.15 -9.11
CA ARG A 4 -7.17 20.46 -9.23
C ARG A 4 -7.45 21.73 -10.04
N GLU A 5 -6.52 22.68 -10.09
CA GLU A 5 -6.70 23.94 -10.83
C GLU A 5 -6.61 23.70 -12.33
N GLU A 6 -5.61 22.93 -12.77
CA GLU A 6 -5.47 22.46 -14.13
C GLU A 6 -6.71 21.67 -14.58
N LEU A 7 -7.23 20.79 -13.73
CA LEU A 7 -8.44 20.02 -14.04
C LEU A 7 -9.67 20.92 -14.25
N LYS A 8 -9.83 21.99 -13.45
CA LYS A 8 -10.94 22.94 -13.61
C LYS A 8 -10.89 23.67 -14.96
N ALA A 9 -9.70 23.99 -15.45
CA ALA A 9 -9.52 24.66 -16.74
C ALA A 9 -9.68 23.69 -17.92
N TYR A 10 -9.20 22.45 -17.76
CA TYR A 10 -9.22 21.44 -18.81
C TYR A 10 -10.57 20.76 -19.00
N ASP A 11 -11.21 20.35 -17.90
CA ASP A 11 -12.46 19.60 -17.91
C ASP A 11 -13.37 20.02 -16.73
N PRO A 12 -14.16 21.11 -16.91
CA PRO A 12 -15.07 21.59 -15.88
C PRO A 12 -16.14 20.57 -15.44
N PRO A 13 -16.78 19.79 -16.35
CA PRO A 13 -17.69 18.72 -15.96
C PRO A 13 -17.05 17.68 -15.03
N LEU A 14 -15.86 17.19 -15.36
CA LEU A 14 -15.14 16.24 -14.51
C LEU A 14 -14.73 16.87 -13.18
N ALA A 15 -14.28 18.13 -13.19
CA ALA A 15 -13.97 18.86 -11.98
C ALA A 15 -15.18 18.98 -11.03
N LYS A 16 -16.40 19.14 -11.58
CA LYS A 16 -17.65 19.18 -10.81
C LYS A 16 -17.92 17.84 -10.12
N LEU A 17 -17.76 16.72 -10.82
CA LEU A 17 -17.92 15.38 -10.25
C LEU A 17 -16.91 15.12 -9.12
N VAL A 18 -15.64 15.48 -9.34
CA VAL A 18 -14.58 15.35 -8.32
C VAL A 18 -14.91 16.21 -7.10
N LYS A 19 -15.42 17.43 -7.30
CA LYS A 19 -15.85 18.32 -6.21
C LYS A 19 -17.05 17.76 -5.46
N GLU A 20 -18.01 17.15 -6.14
CA GLU A 20 -19.19 16.53 -5.51
C GLU A 20 -18.81 15.35 -4.62
N ILE A 21 -17.95 14.45 -5.10
CA ILE A 21 -17.56 13.24 -4.37
C ILE A 21 -16.59 13.56 -3.23
N PHE A 22 -15.59 14.40 -3.47
CA PHE A 22 -14.49 14.62 -2.53
C PHE A 22 -14.53 15.97 -1.81
N GLY A 23 -15.48 16.83 -2.13
CA GLY A 23 -15.55 18.20 -1.63
C GLY A 23 -14.40 19.09 -2.14
N GLU A 24 -14.43 20.36 -1.73
CA GLU A 24 -13.28 21.27 -1.82
C GLU A 24 -12.43 21.14 -0.56
N THR A 25 -11.44 20.26 -0.61
CA THR A 25 -10.47 20.08 0.48
C THR A 25 -9.06 20.30 -0.04
N ASP A 26 -8.21 20.88 0.82
CA ASP A 26 -6.77 20.98 0.60
C ASP A 26 -6.04 19.68 0.95
N TRP A 27 -6.80 18.61 1.13
CA TRP A 27 -6.22 17.32 1.45
C TRP A 27 -5.32 16.86 0.30
N ARG A 28 -4.10 16.51 0.67
CA ARG A 28 -3.10 15.91 -0.20
C ARG A 28 -2.55 14.70 0.50
N TYR A 29 -2.25 13.67 -0.29
CA TYR A 29 -1.61 12.48 0.25
C TYR A 29 -0.28 12.86 0.90
N LYS A 30 -0.12 12.51 2.18
CA LYS A 30 1.15 12.58 2.91
C LYS A 30 1.62 11.17 3.23
N ARG A 31 2.87 10.88 2.92
CA ARG A 31 3.52 9.62 3.30
C ARG A 31 3.38 9.42 4.81
N PRO A 32 3.15 8.19 5.31
CA PRO A 32 2.98 7.93 6.74
C PRO A 32 4.07 8.54 7.62
N SER A 33 5.32 8.52 7.18
CA SER A 33 6.47 9.11 7.88
C SER A 33 6.42 10.63 8.04
N GLN A 34 5.65 11.33 7.22
CA GLN A 34 5.51 12.80 7.20
C GLN A 34 4.20 13.28 7.84
N ARG A 35 3.39 12.38 8.40
CA ARG A 35 2.13 12.74 9.05
C ARG A 35 2.44 13.29 10.46
N ALA A 36 2.00 14.51 10.74
CA ALA A 36 2.24 15.17 12.02
C ALA A 36 1.53 14.50 13.20
N SER A 37 0.34 13.94 12.95
CA SER A 37 -0.46 13.31 14.01
C SER A 37 -0.27 11.79 14.03
N ARG A 38 0.16 11.30 15.19
CA ARG A 38 0.13 9.88 15.56
C ARG A 38 -1.07 9.54 16.44
N ALA A 39 -2.14 10.33 16.40
CA ALA A 39 -3.31 10.12 17.27
C ALA A 39 -3.92 8.70 17.13
N HIS A 40 -3.88 8.13 15.92
CA HIS A 40 -4.31 6.75 15.67
C HIS A 40 -3.40 5.67 16.29
N LEU A 41 -2.19 6.03 16.72
CA LEU A 41 -1.24 5.17 17.45
C LEU A 41 -1.28 5.42 18.96
N LYS A 42 -2.30 6.11 19.48
CA LYS A 42 -2.42 6.35 20.92
C LYS A 42 -2.56 4.99 21.64
N GLY A 43 -1.60 4.68 22.50
CA GLY A 43 -1.54 3.40 23.23
C GLY A 43 -0.91 2.24 22.44
N PHE A 44 -0.41 2.47 21.23
CA PHE A 44 0.33 1.47 20.46
C PHE A 44 1.81 1.48 20.85
N ASP A 45 2.30 0.36 21.40
CA ASP A 45 3.72 0.14 21.63
C ASP A 45 4.29 -0.85 20.58
N PRO A 46 5.10 -0.39 19.62
CA PRO A 46 5.69 -1.27 18.61
C PRO A 46 6.61 -2.35 19.19
N LEU A 47 7.11 -2.20 20.42
CA LEU A 47 7.97 -3.19 21.08
C LEU A 47 7.18 -4.28 21.81
N ASP A 48 5.94 -3.98 22.20
CA ASP A 48 5.07 -4.87 22.97
C ASP A 48 3.85 -5.36 22.18
N THR A 49 3.88 -5.24 20.85
CA THR A 49 2.79 -5.67 19.98
C THR A 49 3.08 -7.01 19.31
N PRO A 50 2.07 -7.88 19.13
CA PRO A 50 2.25 -9.13 18.42
C PRO A 50 2.63 -8.86 16.97
N THR A 51 3.67 -9.56 16.51
CA THR A 51 4.05 -9.51 15.10
C THR A 51 3.19 -10.47 14.28
N PHE A 52 2.83 -10.04 13.07
CA PHE A 52 2.12 -10.89 12.14
C PHE A 52 2.92 -12.15 11.83
N ARG A 53 2.26 -13.32 11.90
CA ARG A 53 2.82 -14.61 11.50
C ARG A 53 1.80 -15.36 10.67
N TRP A 54 2.26 -15.94 9.56
CA TRP A 54 1.44 -16.84 8.77
C TRP A 54 1.08 -18.10 9.57
N PRO A 55 -0.14 -18.65 9.39
CA PRO A 55 -0.46 -19.98 9.90
C PRO A 55 0.56 -21.00 9.42
N LYS A 56 0.93 -21.94 10.29
CA LYS A 56 2.01 -22.90 10.04
C LYS A 56 1.82 -23.64 8.72
N ASP A 57 0.61 -24.13 8.46
CA ASP A 57 0.32 -24.95 7.27
C ASP A 57 0.50 -24.17 5.96
N ILE A 58 0.10 -22.89 5.95
CA ILE A 58 0.28 -21.98 4.81
C ILE A 58 1.76 -21.68 4.60
N ASN A 59 2.49 -21.38 5.67
CA ASN A 59 3.91 -21.08 5.59
C ASN A 59 4.72 -22.29 5.12
N ASP A 60 4.40 -23.49 5.61
CA ASP A 60 5.05 -24.73 5.23
C ASP A 60 4.80 -25.05 3.75
N PHE A 61 3.57 -24.87 3.27
CA PHE A 61 3.24 -25.01 1.85
C PHE A 61 4.08 -24.05 0.99
N TYR A 62 4.13 -22.77 1.36
CA TYR A 62 4.90 -21.76 0.64
C TYR A 62 6.40 -22.10 0.59
N LEU A 63 6.98 -22.51 1.72
CA LEU A 63 8.39 -22.90 1.79
C LEU A 63 8.72 -24.10 0.92
N LYS A 64 7.81 -25.08 0.81
CA LYS A 64 7.97 -26.21 -0.12
C LYS A 64 7.96 -25.71 -1.57
N TYR A 65 6.97 -24.91 -1.94
CA TYR A 65 6.87 -24.34 -3.27
C TYR A 65 8.15 -23.57 -3.65
N VAL A 66 8.67 -22.70 -2.77
CA VAL A 66 9.90 -21.93 -3.02
C VAL A 66 11.11 -22.85 -3.25
N LYS A 67 11.24 -23.94 -2.48
CA LYS A 67 12.32 -24.92 -2.67
C LYS A 67 12.24 -25.62 -4.03
N GLU A 68 11.04 -26.00 -4.44
CA GLU A 68 10.82 -26.63 -5.75
C GLU A 68 11.15 -25.68 -6.90
N GLN A 69 10.74 -24.41 -6.82
CA GLN A 69 11.07 -23.40 -7.83
C GLN A 69 12.58 -23.16 -7.90
N ALA A 70 13.27 -23.09 -6.76
CA ALA A 70 14.72 -22.92 -6.72
C ALA A 70 15.45 -24.11 -7.35
N LYS A 71 14.95 -25.34 -7.17
CA LYS A 71 15.49 -26.54 -7.80
C LYS A 71 15.31 -26.50 -9.31
N LYS A 72 14.10 -26.22 -9.80
CA LYS A 72 13.81 -26.08 -11.24
C LYS A 72 14.69 -25.04 -11.91
N LYS A 73 14.84 -23.86 -11.29
CA LYS A 73 15.70 -22.79 -11.81
C LYS A 73 17.18 -23.20 -11.89
N LYS A 74 17.67 -24.03 -10.95
CA LYS A 74 19.04 -24.56 -11.01
C LYS A 74 19.21 -25.59 -12.12
N GLU A 75 18.21 -26.44 -12.34
CA GLU A 75 18.20 -27.43 -13.42
C GLU A 75 18.13 -26.75 -14.79
N GLU A 76 17.32 -25.69 -14.93
CA GLU A 76 17.25 -24.85 -16.12
C GLU A 76 18.57 -24.10 -16.39
N ALA A 77 19.27 -23.66 -15.35
CA ALA A 77 20.57 -22.98 -15.50
C ALA A 77 21.75 -23.95 -15.75
N ALA A 78 21.53 -25.26 -15.58
CA ALA A 78 22.54 -26.30 -15.79
C ALA A 78 22.42 -27.01 -17.15
N ASN A 79 21.33 -26.74 -17.90
CA ASN A 79 21.13 -27.15 -19.29
C ASN A 79 21.45 -26.00 -20.25
#